data_AF-A0A748E0H1-F1
#
_entry.id   AF-A0A748E0H1-F1
#
_cell.length_a   1.000
_cell.length_b   1.000
_cell.length_c   1.000
_cell.angle_alpha   90.00
_cell.angle_beta   90.00
_cell.angle_gamma   90.00
#
_symmetry.space_group_name_H-M   'P 1'
#
loop_
_entity.id
_entity.type
_entity.pdbx_description
1 polymer ?
#
loop_
_entity_poly.entity_id
_entity_poly.type
_entity_poly.pdbx_seq_one_letter_code
_entity_poly.pdbx_strand_id
1 'polypeptide(L)'
;AIIDGNVTPDQLGVSAVDAHTLRVQLDKPLPWFASLTASFAFYPVQKANVESGKDWMKPGKLIGNGAYVLKERVVNEKLVVEPNTHYWDNAKTVLQKVTFLPINQESAATKRYLAGDIDITESFPKNMYQKLLKDIPGQVYTPPQLGTYYYAFNTQKGPTADSRVRLALSMTIDRRLMAEKVLGTGEKPAWHFTPDVTAGFKPDPSPFEQMNQEELNAQAKTLLRAAGYGSQKPLKLTLLYNTSENHQKIAIAVASMWKKNLGVDVKLQNQEWKTYIDSRNTGNFDVIRASWVGDYNEPSTFLSLLTSTHTGNISRFTNPTYDKILTQATMENTAEARNADYNAAEKILTEQAPIAPIYQYTNGRLIKPWVKGYPITNPEDVAYSRTMYIVKH
;
A
#
# COMPACT_ATOMS: atom_id res chain seq x y z
N ALA A 1 -15.62 -5.75 17.45
CA ALA A 1 -16.78 -6.40 18.11
C ALA A 1 -17.24 -7.65 17.36
N ILE A 2 -17.73 -7.56 16.12
CA ILE A 2 -18.14 -8.77 15.34
C ILE A 2 -16.95 -9.67 15.02
N ILE A 3 -15.87 -9.09 14.47
CA ILE A 3 -14.65 -9.84 14.13
C ILE A 3 -14.05 -10.52 15.36
N ASP A 4 -14.14 -9.87 16.52
CA ASP A 4 -13.63 -10.39 17.79
C ASP A 4 -14.57 -11.41 18.45
N GLY A 5 -15.75 -11.67 17.87
CA GLY A 5 -16.75 -12.59 18.40
C GLY A 5 -17.57 -12.05 19.58
N ASN A 6 -17.45 -10.78 19.92
CA ASN A 6 -18.12 -10.15 21.06
C ASN A 6 -19.61 -9.83 20.79
N VAL A 7 -20.01 -9.73 19.52
CA VAL A 7 -21.41 -9.53 19.09
C VAL A 7 -21.69 -10.34 17.82
N THR A 8 -22.95 -10.70 17.59
CA THR A 8 -23.35 -11.51 16.44
C THR A 8 -23.41 -10.67 15.15
N PRO A 9 -23.14 -11.26 13.96
CA PRO A 9 -23.13 -10.51 12.70
C PRO A 9 -24.44 -9.79 12.34
N ASP A 10 -25.58 -10.29 12.81
CA ASP A 10 -26.91 -9.68 12.60
C ASP A 10 -27.10 -8.35 13.34
N GLN A 11 -26.21 -8.00 14.29
CA GLN A 11 -26.19 -6.69 14.94
C GLN A 11 -25.44 -5.63 14.14
N LEU A 12 -24.85 -5.97 12.99
CA LEU A 12 -24.23 -4.98 12.11
C LEU A 12 -25.31 -4.00 11.63
N GLY A 13 -24.98 -2.70 11.62
CA GLY A 13 -25.87 -1.62 11.17
C GLY A 13 -26.15 -1.61 9.67
N VAL A 14 -26.51 -2.74 9.07
CA VAL A 14 -26.86 -2.89 7.67
C VAL A 14 -28.17 -3.66 7.55
N SER A 15 -29.13 -3.11 6.81
CA SER A 15 -30.43 -3.75 6.59
C SER A 15 -30.90 -3.57 5.17
N ALA A 16 -31.49 -4.62 4.60
CA ALA A 16 -32.26 -4.53 3.37
C ALA A 16 -33.67 -4.07 3.75
N VAL A 17 -34.03 -2.82 3.40
CA VAL A 17 -35.39 -2.30 3.59
C VAL A 17 -36.35 -2.99 2.62
N ASP A 18 -35.87 -3.25 1.41
CA ASP A 18 -36.51 -4.07 0.37
C ASP A 18 -35.43 -4.64 -0.57
N ALA A 19 -35.84 -5.27 -1.68
CA ALA A 19 -34.93 -5.92 -2.63
C ALA A 19 -33.92 -4.97 -3.33
N HIS A 20 -34.19 -3.66 -3.36
CA HIS A 20 -33.37 -2.65 -4.06
C HIS A 20 -32.94 -1.49 -3.14
N THR A 21 -33.31 -1.51 -1.86
CA THR A 21 -32.97 -0.48 -0.89
C THR A 21 -32.13 -1.05 0.25
N LEU A 22 -30.83 -0.73 0.26
CA LEU A 22 -29.92 -1.04 1.36
C LEU A 22 -29.76 0.18 2.28
N ARG A 23 -30.07 0.03 3.57
CA ARG A 23 -29.83 1.05 4.59
C ARG A 23 -28.59 0.68 5.40
N VAL A 24 -27.68 1.63 5.56
CA VAL A 24 -26.52 1.51 6.46
C VAL A 24 -26.64 2.56 7.56
N GLN A 25 -26.61 2.10 8.81
CA GLN A 25 -26.56 2.93 10.00
C GLN A 25 -25.11 2.99 10.50
N LEU A 26 -24.58 4.20 10.57
CA LEU A 26 -23.25 4.45 11.13
C LEU A 26 -23.37 4.78 12.61
N ASP A 27 -22.33 4.48 13.38
CA ASP A 27 -22.20 4.85 14.80
C ASP A 27 -21.77 6.32 14.97
N LYS A 28 -21.24 6.93 13.91
CA LYS A 28 -20.87 8.35 13.83
C LYS A 28 -21.03 8.92 12.41
N PRO A 29 -21.13 10.25 12.26
CA PRO A 29 -21.07 10.89 10.96
C PRO A 29 -19.79 10.49 10.21
N LEU A 30 -19.92 10.12 8.93
CA LEU A 30 -18.79 9.79 8.07
C LEU A 30 -19.05 10.31 6.65
N PRO A 31 -18.71 11.60 6.38
CA PRO A 31 -19.06 12.25 5.11
C PRO A 31 -18.55 11.51 3.86
N TRP A 32 -17.46 10.76 3.97
CA TRP A 32 -16.86 9.98 2.88
C TRP A 32 -17.31 8.50 2.83
N PHE A 33 -18.36 8.11 3.56
CA PHE A 33 -18.84 6.72 3.59
C PHE A 33 -19.12 6.16 2.19
N ALA A 34 -19.70 6.96 1.28
CA ALA A 34 -19.98 6.52 -0.09
C ALA A 34 -18.70 6.09 -0.83
N SER A 35 -17.60 6.82 -0.67
CA SER A 35 -16.30 6.46 -1.28
C SER A 35 -15.77 5.13 -0.76
N LEU A 36 -15.98 4.81 0.53
CA LEU A 36 -15.56 3.54 1.12
C LEU A 36 -16.19 2.34 0.41
N THR A 37 -17.44 2.47 -0.04
CA THR A 37 -18.18 1.37 -0.68
C THR A 37 -17.58 0.90 -2.00
N ALA A 38 -16.64 1.65 -2.58
CA ALA A 38 -15.87 1.25 -3.76
C ALA A 38 -14.78 0.20 -3.45
N SER A 39 -14.35 0.08 -2.18
CA SER A 39 -13.35 -0.90 -1.75
C SER A 39 -13.85 -2.33 -1.96
N PHE A 40 -12.95 -3.21 -2.41
CA PHE A 40 -13.27 -4.63 -2.65
C PHE A 40 -13.76 -5.37 -1.40
N ALA A 41 -13.46 -4.85 -0.20
CA ALA A 41 -13.95 -5.41 1.06
C ALA A 41 -15.48 -5.32 1.21
N PHE A 42 -16.13 -4.38 0.51
CA PHE A 42 -17.59 -4.22 0.50
C PHE A 42 -18.26 -4.92 -0.70
N TYR A 43 -17.51 -5.66 -1.52
CA TYR A 43 -18.11 -6.38 -2.64
C TYR A 43 -18.98 -7.53 -2.14
N PRO A 44 -20.19 -7.71 -2.71
CA PRO A 44 -21.09 -8.77 -2.28
C PRO A 44 -20.57 -10.14 -2.72
N VAL A 45 -20.84 -11.15 -1.89
CA VAL A 45 -20.65 -12.57 -2.23
C VAL A 45 -22.00 -13.28 -2.22
N GLN A 46 -22.21 -14.23 -3.13
CA GLN A 46 -23.45 -14.99 -3.16
C GLN A 46 -23.46 -16.05 -2.05
N LYS A 47 -24.40 -15.95 -1.11
CA LYS A 47 -24.51 -16.86 0.06
C LYS A 47 -24.48 -18.34 -0.34
N ALA A 48 -25.33 -18.77 -1.26
CA ALA A 48 -25.41 -20.16 -1.71
C ALA A 48 -24.08 -20.67 -2.30
N ASN A 49 -23.33 -19.80 -2.99
CA ASN A 49 -22.02 -20.16 -3.52
C ASN A 49 -20.99 -20.38 -2.41
N VAL A 50 -20.89 -19.45 -1.45
CA VAL A 50 -19.94 -19.56 -0.32
C VAL A 50 -20.26 -20.79 0.54
N GLU A 51 -21.54 -21.06 0.79
CA GLU A 51 -22.01 -22.22 1.57
C GLU A 51 -21.78 -23.57 0.86
N SER A 52 -21.45 -23.58 -0.44
CA SER A 52 -21.06 -24.80 -1.17
C SER A 52 -19.69 -25.36 -0.73
N GLY A 53 -18.94 -24.63 0.10
CA GLY A 53 -17.72 -25.09 0.76
C GLY A 53 -16.45 -24.39 0.27
N LYS A 54 -15.29 -24.81 0.79
CA LYS A 54 -13.97 -24.16 0.60
C LYS A 54 -13.54 -23.93 -0.86
N ASP A 55 -14.13 -24.68 -1.79
CA ASP A 55 -13.81 -24.64 -3.21
C ASP A 55 -14.65 -23.63 -4.00
N TRP A 56 -15.51 -22.84 -3.34
CA TRP A 56 -16.42 -21.89 -4.00
C TRP A 56 -15.71 -20.89 -4.92
N MET A 57 -14.42 -20.60 -4.68
CA MET A 57 -13.59 -19.71 -5.52
C MET A 57 -12.91 -20.39 -6.72
N LYS A 58 -13.11 -21.69 -6.95
CA LYS A 58 -12.49 -22.38 -8.10
C LYS A 58 -13.12 -21.93 -9.42
N PRO A 59 -12.40 -22.04 -10.56
CA PRO A 59 -12.98 -21.81 -11.88
C PRO A 59 -14.25 -22.65 -12.09
N GLY A 60 -15.28 -22.04 -12.67
CA GLY A 60 -16.60 -22.66 -12.83
C GLY A 60 -17.45 -22.78 -11.56
N LYS A 61 -16.90 -22.45 -10.38
CA LYS A 61 -17.65 -22.39 -9.11
C LYS A 61 -17.86 -20.98 -8.60
N LEU A 62 -16.94 -20.05 -8.86
CA LEU A 62 -17.03 -18.68 -8.38
C LEU A 62 -18.18 -17.92 -9.05
N ILE A 63 -19.18 -17.53 -8.27
CA ILE A 63 -20.33 -16.73 -8.71
C ILE A 63 -20.17 -15.30 -8.21
N GLY A 64 -19.68 -14.42 -9.09
CA GLY A 64 -19.57 -12.98 -8.85
C GLY A 64 -20.63 -12.18 -9.61
N ASN A 65 -20.74 -10.88 -9.29
CA ASN A 65 -21.66 -9.94 -9.94
C ASN A 65 -20.94 -8.90 -10.84
N GLY A 66 -19.62 -9.03 -11.02
CA GLY A 66 -18.82 -8.13 -11.83
C GLY A 66 -18.96 -8.37 -13.34
N ALA A 67 -18.21 -7.59 -14.12
CA ALA A 67 -18.22 -7.65 -15.59
C ALA A 67 -17.59 -8.92 -16.18
N TYR A 68 -16.88 -9.72 -15.39
CA TYR A 68 -16.20 -10.93 -15.83
C TYR A 68 -16.43 -12.09 -14.85
N VAL A 69 -16.33 -13.32 -15.36
CA VAL A 69 -16.37 -14.58 -14.61
C VAL A 69 -15.03 -15.31 -14.69
N LEU A 70 -14.67 -16.06 -13.64
CA LEU A 70 -13.44 -16.84 -13.61
C LEU A 70 -13.56 -18.10 -14.47
N LYS A 71 -12.78 -18.14 -15.56
CA LYS A 71 -12.77 -19.23 -16.53
C LYS A 71 -11.72 -20.29 -16.23
N GLU A 72 -10.50 -19.86 -15.93
CA GLU A 72 -9.36 -20.75 -15.71
C GLU A 72 -8.45 -20.17 -14.62
N ARG A 73 -7.83 -21.05 -13.84
CA ARG A 73 -6.78 -20.69 -12.90
C ARG A 73 -5.75 -21.82 -12.84
N VAL A 74 -4.53 -21.51 -13.23
CA VAL A 74 -3.36 -22.39 -13.04
C VAL A 74 -2.43 -21.68 -12.06
N VAL A 75 -2.25 -22.30 -10.90
CA VAL A 75 -1.47 -21.72 -9.79
C VAL A 75 -0.05 -21.41 -10.27
N ASN A 76 0.42 -20.19 -9.99
CA ASN A 76 1.72 -19.65 -10.42
C ASN A 76 1.91 -19.46 -11.94
N GLU A 77 0.87 -19.64 -12.75
CA GLU A 77 0.96 -19.48 -14.21
C GLU A 77 -0.01 -18.42 -14.75
N LYS A 78 -1.32 -18.56 -14.51
CA LYS A 78 -2.33 -17.64 -15.07
C LYS A 78 -3.68 -17.69 -14.36
N LEU A 79 -4.43 -16.59 -14.46
CA LEU A 79 -5.88 -16.52 -14.26
C LEU A 79 -6.54 -16.00 -15.53
N VAL A 80 -7.54 -16.69 -16.05
CA VAL A 80 -8.30 -16.27 -17.24
C VAL A 80 -9.71 -15.93 -16.83
N VAL A 81 -10.20 -14.78 -17.29
CA VAL A 81 -11.59 -14.34 -17.11
C VAL A 81 -12.23 -14.02 -18.44
N GLU A 82 -13.54 -14.29 -18.54
CA GLU A 82 -14.38 -14.04 -19.73
C GLU A 82 -15.60 -13.19 -19.32
N PRO A 83 -16.23 -12.43 -20.23
CA PRO A 83 -17.36 -11.57 -19.89
C PRO A 83 -18.48 -12.30 -19.15
N ASN A 84 -19.01 -11.64 -18.12
CA ASN A 84 -20.26 -12.03 -17.49
C ASN A 84 -21.43 -11.44 -18.28
N THR A 85 -22.12 -12.27 -19.06
CA THR A 85 -23.24 -11.81 -19.89
C THR A 85 -24.44 -11.30 -19.10
N HIS A 86 -24.50 -11.58 -17.79
CA HIS A 86 -25.53 -11.08 -16.88
C HIS A 86 -25.15 -9.77 -16.16
N TYR A 87 -23.94 -9.25 -16.38
CA TYR A 87 -23.55 -7.95 -15.82
C TYR A 87 -24.47 -6.86 -16.39
N TRP A 88 -24.99 -5.99 -15.53
CA TRP A 88 -25.99 -5.00 -15.91
C TRP A 88 -25.52 -4.04 -17.03
N ASP A 89 -24.22 -3.79 -17.12
CA ASP A 89 -23.60 -2.95 -18.17
C ASP A 89 -22.80 -3.77 -19.19
N ASN A 90 -23.13 -5.06 -19.38
CA ASN A 90 -22.42 -5.96 -20.31
C ASN A 90 -22.42 -5.44 -21.75
N ALA A 91 -23.45 -4.69 -22.16
CA ALA A 91 -23.51 -4.07 -23.49
C ALA A 91 -22.32 -3.13 -23.79
N LYS A 92 -21.62 -2.64 -22.76
CA LYS A 92 -20.41 -1.81 -22.90
C LYS A 92 -19.10 -2.58 -22.72
N THR A 93 -19.14 -3.87 -22.35
CA THR A 93 -17.93 -4.68 -22.18
C THR A 93 -17.35 -5.08 -23.53
N VAL A 94 -16.14 -4.61 -23.84
CA VAL A 94 -15.49 -4.86 -25.14
C VAL A 94 -14.59 -6.09 -25.14
N LEU A 95 -13.68 -6.21 -24.16
CA LEU A 95 -12.71 -7.32 -24.12
C LEU A 95 -13.43 -8.65 -23.84
N GLN A 96 -13.20 -9.63 -24.70
CA GLN A 96 -13.84 -10.95 -24.60
C GLN A 96 -13.05 -11.95 -23.75
N LYS A 97 -11.81 -11.60 -23.38
CA LYS A 97 -10.94 -12.41 -22.53
C LYS A 97 -9.84 -11.54 -21.93
N VAL A 98 -9.54 -11.76 -20.66
CA VAL A 98 -8.40 -11.13 -19.98
C VAL A 98 -7.62 -12.21 -19.25
N THR A 99 -6.29 -12.20 -19.41
CA THR A 99 -5.39 -13.14 -18.74
C THR A 99 -4.47 -12.37 -17.79
N PHE A 100 -4.48 -12.74 -16.52
CA PHE A 100 -3.58 -12.23 -15.50
C PHE A 100 -2.43 -13.20 -15.29
N LEU A 101 -1.19 -12.71 -15.32
CA LEU A 101 0.03 -13.51 -15.19
C LEU A 101 0.79 -13.12 -13.91
N PRO A 102 1.01 -14.03 -12.94
CA PRO A 102 1.70 -13.72 -11.70
C PRO A 102 3.22 -13.74 -11.89
N ILE A 103 3.80 -12.64 -12.38
CA ILE A 103 5.24 -12.51 -12.65
C ILE A 103 5.88 -11.57 -11.63
N ASN A 104 6.63 -12.13 -10.67
CA ASN A 104 7.24 -11.36 -9.57
C ASN A 104 8.60 -10.69 -9.94
N GLN A 105 9.13 -10.97 -11.13
CA GLN A 105 10.35 -10.36 -11.66
C GLN A 105 9.97 -9.29 -12.69
N GLU A 106 10.17 -8.01 -12.34
CA GLU A 106 9.85 -6.89 -13.25
C GLU A 106 10.63 -6.98 -14.56
N SER A 107 11.86 -7.48 -14.50
CA SER A 107 12.73 -7.74 -15.64
C SER A 107 12.09 -8.73 -16.64
N ALA A 108 11.55 -9.84 -16.13
CA ALA A 108 10.84 -10.84 -16.93
C ALA A 108 9.53 -10.30 -17.51
N ALA A 109 8.73 -9.59 -16.70
CA ALA A 109 7.49 -8.96 -17.14
C ALA A 109 7.73 -7.93 -18.27
N THR A 110 8.76 -7.08 -18.10
CA THR A 110 9.15 -6.08 -19.11
C THR A 110 9.66 -6.73 -20.38
N LYS A 111 10.48 -7.79 -20.29
CA LYS A 111 10.95 -8.52 -21.47
C LYS A 111 9.79 -9.12 -22.26
N ARG A 112 8.83 -9.75 -21.58
CA ARG A 112 7.62 -10.33 -22.19
C ARG A 112 6.71 -9.26 -22.81
N TYR A 113 6.57 -8.12 -22.15
CA TYR A 113 5.89 -6.95 -22.71
C TYR A 113 6.56 -6.49 -24.02
N LEU A 114 7.89 -6.31 -24.02
CA LEU A 114 8.62 -5.89 -25.21
C LEU A 114 8.54 -6.93 -26.34
N ALA A 115 8.49 -8.22 -26.01
CA ALA A 115 8.30 -9.31 -26.98
C ALA A 115 6.88 -9.41 -27.55
N GLY A 116 5.89 -8.74 -26.94
CA GLY A 116 4.49 -8.77 -27.38
C GLY A 116 3.61 -9.78 -26.65
N ASP A 117 4.11 -10.46 -25.61
CA ASP A 117 3.34 -11.44 -24.84
C ASP A 117 2.44 -10.81 -23.77
N ILE A 118 2.64 -9.52 -23.46
CA ILE A 118 1.95 -8.79 -22.40
C ILE A 118 1.55 -7.40 -22.92
N ASP A 119 0.30 -7.03 -22.67
CA ASP A 119 -0.31 -5.77 -23.10
C ASP A 119 -0.13 -4.62 -22.10
N ILE A 120 -0.11 -4.95 -20.80
CA ILE A 120 0.07 -4.00 -19.69
C ILE A 120 0.96 -4.65 -18.63
N THR A 121 1.96 -3.93 -18.12
CA THR A 121 2.75 -4.36 -16.95
C THR A 121 2.23 -3.75 -15.65
N GLU A 122 2.53 -4.40 -14.51
CA GLU A 122 2.33 -3.81 -13.18
C GLU A 122 3.40 -2.80 -12.79
N SER A 123 4.60 -3.00 -13.32
CA SER A 123 5.71 -2.05 -13.19
C SER A 123 6.74 -2.24 -14.30
N PHE A 124 7.84 -1.50 -14.24
CA PHE A 124 9.02 -1.75 -15.06
C PHE A 124 10.30 -1.49 -14.24
N PRO A 125 11.42 -2.20 -14.54
CA PRO A 125 12.67 -1.99 -13.85
C PRO A 125 13.11 -0.55 -13.94
N LYS A 126 13.33 0.05 -12.78
CA LYS A 126 13.64 1.46 -12.63
C LYS A 126 14.91 1.89 -13.37
N ASN A 127 15.92 1.00 -13.43
CA ASN A 127 17.16 1.20 -14.21
C ASN A 127 16.94 1.20 -15.73
N MET A 128 15.82 0.67 -16.22
CA MET A 128 15.46 0.70 -17.64
C MET A 128 14.68 1.96 -18.02
N TYR A 129 14.26 2.81 -17.06
CA TYR A 129 13.37 3.94 -17.32
C TYR A 129 13.84 4.84 -18.46
N GLN A 130 15.09 5.31 -18.43
CA GLN A 130 15.64 6.18 -19.47
C GLN A 130 15.70 5.49 -20.85
N LYS A 131 16.01 4.19 -20.86
CA LYS A 131 16.01 3.39 -22.10
C LYS A 131 14.58 3.22 -22.64
N LEU A 132 13.63 2.87 -21.79
CA LEU A 132 12.22 2.69 -22.15
C LEU A 132 11.61 4.01 -22.63
N LEU A 133 11.90 5.13 -21.97
CA LEU A 133 11.43 6.45 -22.37
C LEU A 133 12.03 6.87 -23.74
N LYS A 134 13.27 6.46 -24.04
CA LYS A 134 13.88 6.69 -25.35
C LYS A 134 13.29 5.79 -26.43
N ASP A 135 13.13 4.49 -26.14
CA ASP A 135 12.78 3.48 -27.14
C ASP A 135 11.26 3.42 -27.41
N ILE A 136 10.44 3.63 -26.38
CA ILE A 136 8.96 3.55 -26.42
C ILE A 136 8.27 4.66 -25.59
N PRO A 137 8.58 5.96 -25.82
CA PRO A 137 8.10 7.07 -24.98
C PRO A 137 6.58 7.12 -24.76
N GLY A 138 5.79 6.77 -25.79
CA GLY A 138 4.32 6.77 -25.72
C GLY A 138 3.71 5.56 -25.00
N GLN A 139 4.53 4.67 -24.45
CA GLN A 139 4.10 3.46 -23.73
C GLN A 139 4.51 3.48 -22.26
N VAL A 140 5.36 4.43 -21.84
CA VAL A 140 5.87 4.56 -20.47
C VAL A 140 5.05 5.59 -19.71
N TYR A 141 4.43 5.17 -18.61
CA TYR A 141 3.61 6.03 -17.77
C TYR A 141 4.18 6.06 -16.36
N THR A 142 4.26 7.25 -15.75
CA THR A 142 4.69 7.45 -14.35
C THR A 142 3.83 8.51 -13.64
N PRO A 143 2.49 8.36 -13.62
CA PRO A 143 1.59 9.29 -12.94
C PRO A 143 1.82 9.24 -11.42
N PRO A 144 1.56 10.35 -10.70
CA PRO A 144 1.50 10.33 -9.24
C PRO A 144 0.47 9.31 -8.75
N GLN A 145 0.77 8.64 -7.64
CA GLN A 145 -0.12 7.68 -7.01
C GLN A 145 -0.37 8.09 -5.57
N LEU A 146 -1.58 7.84 -5.09
CA LEU A 146 -1.98 8.00 -3.70
C LEU A 146 -1.46 6.81 -2.89
N GLY A 147 -0.15 6.73 -2.71
CA GLY A 147 0.44 5.68 -1.91
C GLY A 147 1.83 5.98 -1.39
N THR A 148 2.17 5.32 -0.29
CA THR A 148 3.44 5.49 0.41
C THR A 148 4.10 4.13 0.59
N TYR A 149 5.37 4.03 0.19
CA TYR A 149 6.24 2.93 0.58
C TYR A 149 6.90 3.28 1.91
N TYR A 150 6.84 2.36 2.87
CA TYR A 150 7.38 2.58 4.21
C TYR A 150 7.91 1.30 4.83
N TYR A 151 8.72 1.45 5.87
CA TYR A 151 9.07 0.35 6.78
C TYR A 151 8.28 0.45 8.06
N ALA A 152 7.65 -0.64 8.47
CA ALA A 152 6.97 -0.72 9.76
C ALA A 152 7.89 -1.36 10.78
N PHE A 153 7.91 -0.77 11.98
CA PHE A 153 8.63 -1.31 13.12
C PHE A 153 7.66 -2.07 14.02
N ASN A 154 8.08 -3.20 14.58
CA ASN A 154 7.30 -3.83 15.63
C ASN A 154 7.45 -3.03 16.92
N THR A 155 6.42 -2.25 17.25
CA THR A 155 6.44 -1.34 18.42
C THR A 155 6.24 -2.06 19.75
N GLN A 156 5.87 -3.35 19.74
CA GLN A 156 5.54 -4.13 20.93
C GLN A 156 6.63 -5.12 21.34
N LYS A 157 7.67 -5.32 20.51
CA LYS A 157 8.68 -6.37 20.73
C LYS A 157 10.07 -5.93 20.28
N GLY A 158 11.07 -6.47 20.96
CA GLY A 158 12.47 -6.34 20.56
C GLY A 158 13.01 -4.90 20.69
N PRO A 159 14.17 -4.61 20.10
CA PRO A 159 14.76 -3.27 20.16
C PRO A 159 13.87 -2.16 19.60
N THR A 160 13.00 -2.48 18.65
CA THR A 160 12.08 -1.54 17.99
C THR A 160 10.90 -1.12 18.87
N ALA A 161 10.72 -1.72 20.06
CA ALA A 161 9.78 -1.21 21.05
C ALA A 161 10.19 0.16 21.62
N ASP A 162 11.49 0.48 21.61
CA ASP A 162 12.02 1.79 22.03
C ASP A 162 11.89 2.82 20.89
N SER A 163 11.18 3.93 21.14
CA SER A 163 10.98 4.99 20.14
C SER A 163 12.28 5.63 19.67
N ARG A 164 13.32 5.68 20.50
CA ARG A 164 14.63 6.24 20.14
C ARG A 164 15.32 5.39 19.08
N VAL A 165 15.17 4.06 19.16
CA VAL A 165 15.68 3.12 18.14
C VAL A 165 14.95 3.35 16.82
N ARG A 166 13.61 3.45 16.85
CA ARG A 166 12.81 3.67 15.64
C ARG A 166 13.09 5.02 14.97
N LEU A 167 13.16 6.09 15.76
CA LEU A 167 13.53 7.43 15.30
C LEU A 167 14.92 7.41 14.65
N ALA A 168 15.91 6.82 15.30
CA ALA A 168 17.26 6.72 14.76
C ALA A 168 17.29 5.99 13.40
N LEU A 169 16.55 4.89 13.28
CA LEU A 169 16.43 4.14 12.01
C LEU A 169 15.72 4.96 10.92
N SER A 170 14.62 5.66 11.25
CA SER A 170 13.86 6.49 10.29
C SER A 170 14.65 7.70 9.79
N MET A 171 15.37 8.39 10.69
CA MET A 171 16.17 9.57 10.36
C MET A 171 17.37 9.24 9.46
N THR A 172 17.92 8.02 9.56
CA THR A 172 19.12 7.61 8.83
C THR A 172 18.85 6.95 7.48
N ILE A 173 17.57 6.82 7.11
CA ILE A 173 17.17 6.53 5.72
C ILE A 173 17.31 7.82 4.92
N ASP A 174 18.26 7.84 3.98
CA ASP A 174 18.42 8.95 3.05
C ASP A 174 17.36 8.86 1.95
N ARG A 175 16.23 9.52 2.21
CA ARG A 175 15.04 9.49 1.35
C ARG A 175 15.29 10.15 -0.01
N ARG A 176 16.12 11.19 -0.06
CA ARG A 176 16.49 11.88 -1.32
C ARG A 176 17.35 10.97 -2.17
N LEU A 177 18.39 10.36 -1.59
CA LEU A 177 19.22 9.38 -2.28
C LEU A 177 18.39 8.18 -2.77
N MET A 178 17.45 7.71 -1.95
CA MET A 178 16.52 6.65 -2.34
C MET A 178 15.69 7.04 -3.57
N ALA A 179 14.96 8.16 -3.50
CA ALA A 179 14.08 8.61 -4.57
C ALA A 179 14.84 8.96 -5.87
N GLU A 180 15.96 9.68 -5.76
CA GLU A 180 16.66 10.24 -6.94
C GLU A 180 17.65 9.27 -7.58
N LYS A 181 18.37 8.46 -6.78
CA LYS A 181 19.49 7.64 -7.28
C LYS A 181 19.20 6.16 -7.25
N VAL A 182 18.53 5.66 -6.21
CA VAL A 182 18.20 4.23 -6.11
C VAL A 182 17.01 3.89 -6.99
N LEU A 183 15.96 4.72 -6.95
CA LEU A 183 14.75 4.58 -7.78
C LEU A 183 14.93 5.36 -9.09
N GLY A 184 14.98 6.69 -9.04
CA GLY A 184 15.29 7.54 -10.18
C GLY A 184 14.19 7.59 -11.25
N THR A 185 12.92 7.36 -10.88
CA THR A 185 11.79 7.33 -11.84
C THR A 185 10.63 8.27 -11.49
N GLY A 186 10.92 9.33 -10.73
CA GLY A 186 9.95 10.37 -10.40
C GLY A 186 9.26 10.21 -9.05
N GLU A 187 9.59 9.17 -8.28
CA GLU A 187 9.18 9.05 -6.88
C GLU A 187 9.65 10.27 -6.07
N LYS A 188 8.84 10.67 -5.08
CA LYS A 188 9.16 11.76 -4.16
C LYS A 188 9.56 11.21 -2.79
N PRO A 189 10.56 11.78 -2.10
CA PRO A 189 10.79 11.50 -0.68
C PRO A 189 9.49 11.62 0.13
N ALA A 190 9.21 10.64 1.00
CA ALA A 190 8.05 10.70 1.89
C ALA A 190 8.45 11.16 3.29
N TRP A 191 7.96 12.32 3.68
CA TRP A 191 8.16 12.89 5.02
C TRP A 191 6.95 12.74 5.94
N HIS A 192 5.80 12.39 5.36
CA HIS A 192 4.55 12.06 6.02
C HIS A 192 4.13 10.63 5.63
N PHE A 193 3.24 10.02 6.41
CA PHE A 193 2.65 8.75 5.99
C PHE A 193 1.63 8.95 4.86
N THR A 194 0.77 9.95 5.03
CA THR A 194 -0.20 10.41 4.04
C THR A 194 0.53 11.09 2.88
N PRO A 195 0.34 10.67 1.63
CA PRO A 195 0.92 11.37 0.48
C PRO A 195 0.50 12.83 0.44
N ASP A 196 1.42 13.74 0.16
CA ASP A 196 1.15 15.19 0.18
C ASP A 196 0.13 15.63 -0.88
N VAL A 197 -0.12 14.77 -1.87
CA VAL A 197 -1.10 14.99 -2.95
C VAL A 197 -2.53 14.56 -2.58
N THR A 198 -2.75 14.02 -1.39
CA THR A 198 -4.06 13.56 -0.92
C THR A 198 -5.05 14.73 -0.85
N ALA A 199 -6.26 14.55 -1.38
CA ALA A 199 -7.25 15.62 -1.41
C ALA A 199 -7.62 16.07 0.02
N GLY A 200 -7.69 17.39 0.22
CA GLY A 200 -7.99 17.98 1.53
C GLY A 200 -6.83 17.97 2.53
N PHE A 201 -5.67 17.43 2.16
CA PHE A 201 -4.49 17.43 3.01
C PHE A 201 -3.57 18.61 2.72
N LYS A 202 -3.24 19.38 3.75
CA LYS A 202 -2.25 20.45 3.74
C LYS A 202 -1.28 20.15 4.88
N PRO A 203 -0.22 19.36 4.65
CA PRO A 203 0.72 18.97 5.69
C PRO A 203 1.57 20.15 6.17
N ASP A 204 1.78 20.23 7.48
CA ASP A 204 2.86 21.01 8.08
C ASP A 204 4.20 20.35 7.69
N PRO A 205 5.23 21.13 7.29
CA PRO A 205 6.50 20.55 6.91
C PRO A 205 7.13 19.73 8.05
N SER A 206 7.56 18.50 7.73
CA SER A 206 8.32 17.68 8.68
C SER A 206 9.63 18.39 9.05
N PRO A 207 10.01 18.44 10.35
CA PRO A 207 11.27 19.03 10.76
C PRO A 207 12.48 18.31 10.14
N PHE A 208 12.34 17.01 9.82
CA PHE A 208 13.41 16.22 9.20
C PHE A 208 13.64 16.57 7.73
N GLU A 209 12.64 17.11 7.04
CA GLU A 209 12.79 17.53 5.63
C GLU A 209 13.75 18.73 5.53
N GLN A 210 13.72 19.65 6.49
CA GLN A 210 14.53 20.87 6.48
C GLN A 210 15.99 20.61 6.88
N MET A 211 16.26 19.48 7.52
CA MET A 211 17.60 19.08 7.94
C MET A 211 18.38 18.43 6.79
N ASN A 212 19.70 18.59 6.81
CA ASN A 212 20.56 17.80 5.96
C ASN A 212 20.79 16.40 6.55
N GLN A 213 21.27 15.47 5.73
CA GLN A 213 21.43 14.07 6.16
C GLN A 213 22.51 13.91 7.25
N GLU A 214 23.51 14.77 7.32
CA GLU A 214 24.56 14.70 8.34
C GLU A 214 24.02 15.05 9.74
N GLU A 215 23.18 16.09 9.82
CA GLU A 215 22.48 16.47 11.05
C GLU A 215 21.55 15.37 11.55
N LEU A 216 20.75 14.79 10.64
CA LEU A 216 19.89 13.65 10.94
C LEU A 216 20.69 12.46 11.46
N ASN A 217 21.82 12.15 10.83
CA ASN A 217 22.71 11.07 11.25
C ASN A 217 23.31 11.33 12.64
N ALA A 218 23.71 12.57 12.94
CA ALA A 218 24.27 12.94 14.23
C ALA A 218 23.24 12.77 15.36
N GLN A 219 22.02 13.26 15.16
CA GLN A 219 20.92 13.11 16.13
C GLN A 219 20.54 11.63 16.31
N ALA A 220 20.44 10.86 15.23
CA ALA A 220 20.13 9.44 15.27
C ALA A 220 21.16 8.63 16.08
N LYS A 221 22.47 8.91 15.91
CA LYS A 221 23.52 8.28 16.72
C LYS A 221 23.39 8.61 18.21
N THR A 222 22.99 9.83 18.56
CA THR A 222 22.74 10.22 19.95
C THR A 222 21.55 9.47 20.54
N LEU A 223 20.44 9.37 19.80
CA LEU A 223 19.27 8.59 20.20
C LEU A 223 19.62 7.11 20.41
N LEU A 224 20.37 6.52 19.48
CA LEU A 224 20.74 5.11 19.55
C LEU A 224 21.67 4.80 20.74
N ARG A 225 22.62 5.71 21.04
CA ARG A 225 23.45 5.61 22.26
C ARG A 225 22.63 5.74 23.53
N ALA A 226 21.68 6.69 23.58
CA ALA A 226 20.78 6.86 24.73
C ALA A 226 19.89 5.63 24.95
N ALA A 227 19.56 4.90 23.88
CA ALA A 227 18.88 3.60 23.93
C ALA A 227 19.79 2.43 24.37
N GLY A 228 21.07 2.70 24.65
CA GLY A 228 22.02 1.71 25.17
C GLY A 228 22.70 0.86 24.10
N TYR A 229 22.67 1.28 22.84
CA TYR A 229 23.38 0.60 21.75
C TYR A 229 24.67 1.33 21.37
N GLY A 230 25.70 0.57 21.03
CA GLY A 230 27.03 1.07 20.68
C GLY A 230 27.95 -0.07 20.28
N SER A 231 29.25 0.18 20.21
CA SER A 231 30.24 -0.83 19.79
C SER A 231 30.24 -2.10 20.67
N GLN A 232 30.01 -1.95 21.97
CA GLN A 232 29.95 -3.07 22.93
C GLN A 232 28.60 -3.82 22.93
N LYS A 233 27.55 -3.17 22.44
CA LYS A 233 26.19 -3.74 22.33
C LYS A 233 25.59 -3.30 21.00
N PRO A 234 26.00 -3.92 19.88
CA PRO A 234 25.50 -3.54 18.56
C PRO A 234 24.01 -3.85 18.46
N LEU A 235 23.26 -2.94 17.83
CA LEU A 235 21.86 -3.19 17.48
C LEU A 235 21.81 -4.26 16.39
N LYS A 236 21.08 -5.34 16.64
CA LYS A 236 20.85 -6.43 15.67
C LYS A 236 19.38 -6.50 15.34
N LEU A 237 19.04 -6.38 14.07
CA LEU A 237 17.67 -6.43 13.56
C LEU A 237 17.62 -7.22 12.26
N THR A 238 16.44 -7.75 11.95
CA THR A 238 16.12 -8.29 10.63
C THR A 238 15.14 -7.37 9.90
N LEU A 239 15.48 -7.04 8.65
CA LEU A 239 14.57 -6.38 7.71
C LEU A 239 13.93 -7.45 6.81
N LEU A 240 12.64 -7.67 7.02
CA LEU A 240 11.82 -8.62 6.28
C LEU A 240 11.13 -7.95 5.08
N TYR A 241 11.12 -8.61 3.93
CA TYR A 241 10.36 -8.19 2.74
C TYR A 241 9.80 -9.39 1.97
N ASN A 242 8.74 -9.20 1.19
CA ASN A 242 8.28 -10.22 0.26
C ASN A 242 9.22 -10.32 -0.94
N THR A 243 9.39 -11.53 -1.50
CA THR A 243 10.30 -11.81 -2.61
C THR A 243 9.96 -10.96 -3.84
N SER A 244 10.85 -10.03 -4.16
CA SER A 244 10.73 -9.05 -5.26
C SER A 244 12.09 -8.44 -5.54
N GLU A 245 12.47 -8.30 -6.82
CA GLU A 245 13.71 -7.62 -7.22
C GLU A 245 13.77 -6.17 -6.69
N ASN A 246 12.64 -5.46 -6.78
CA ASN A 246 12.54 -4.08 -6.34
C ASN A 246 12.71 -3.95 -4.82
N HIS A 247 11.99 -4.77 -4.04
CA HIS A 247 12.10 -4.72 -2.57
C HIS A 247 13.48 -5.16 -2.09
N GLN A 248 14.10 -6.14 -2.73
CA GLN A 248 15.47 -6.55 -2.42
C GLN A 248 16.46 -5.39 -2.66
N LYS A 249 16.35 -4.68 -3.79
CA LYS A 249 17.19 -3.52 -4.09
C LYS A 249 17.04 -2.42 -3.03
N ILE A 250 15.80 -2.07 -2.68
CA ILE A 250 15.50 -1.07 -1.64
C ILE A 250 16.04 -1.54 -0.28
N ALA A 251 15.85 -2.81 0.09
CA ALA A 251 16.34 -3.38 1.34
C ALA A 251 17.88 -3.34 1.46
N ILE A 252 18.60 -3.67 0.38
CA ILE A 252 20.07 -3.55 0.32
C ILE A 252 20.50 -2.10 0.48
N ALA A 253 19.85 -1.16 -0.23
CA ALA A 253 20.18 0.26 -0.15
C ALA A 253 19.95 0.80 1.29
N VAL A 254 18.81 0.49 1.90
CA VAL A 254 18.53 0.91 3.28
C VAL A 254 19.47 0.25 4.30
N ALA A 255 19.78 -1.04 4.15
CA ALA A 255 20.77 -1.70 5.01
C ALA A 255 22.15 -1.05 4.90
N SER A 256 22.56 -0.66 3.68
CA SER A 256 23.79 0.10 3.46
C SER A 256 23.73 1.50 4.09
N MET A 257 22.58 2.18 4.01
CA MET A 257 22.37 3.48 4.67
C MET A 257 22.49 3.33 6.18
N TRP A 258 21.80 2.38 6.81
CA TRP A 258 21.90 2.14 8.25
C TRP A 258 23.30 1.75 8.70
N LYS A 259 24.03 0.94 7.93
CA LYS A 259 25.42 0.62 8.22
C LYS A 259 26.31 1.87 8.17
N LYS A 260 26.22 2.68 7.11
CA LYS A 260 27.04 3.88 6.92
C LYS A 260 26.68 5.00 7.91
N ASN A 261 25.39 5.28 8.03
CA ASN A 261 24.87 6.45 8.72
C ASN A 261 24.72 6.23 10.23
N LEU A 262 24.43 4.99 10.66
CA LEU A 262 24.12 4.66 12.05
C LEU A 262 25.08 3.62 12.66
N GLY A 263 25.85 2.90 11.85
CA GLY A 263 26.72 1.81 12.31
C GLY A 263 25.98 0.52 12.66
N VAL A 264 24.77 0.34 12.11
CA VAL A 264 23.90 -0.81 12.42
C VAL A 264 23.94 -1.82 11.28
N ASP A 265 24.27 -3.06 11.61
CA ASP A 265 24.24 -4.19 10.68
C ASP A 265 22.87 -4.88 10.75
N VAL A 266 22.08 -4.72 9.68
CA VAL A 266 20.75 -5.33 9.57
C VAL A 266 20.80 -6.55 8.67
N LYS A 267 20.24 -7.67 9.15
CA LYS A 267 20.09 -8.90 8.35
C LYS A 267 18.90 -8.73 7.40
N LEU A 268 19.08 -9.08 6.14
CA LEU A 268 18.00 -9.12 5.16
C LEU A 268 17.35 -10.50 5.12
N GLN A 269 16.02 -10.54 5.05
CA GLN A 269 15.27 -11.78 4.89
C GLN A 269 14.12 -11.58 3.91
N ASN A 270 13.99 -12.46 2.92
CA ASN A 270 12.84 -12.51 2.03
C ASN A 270 11.93 -13.70 2.34
N GLN A 271 10.64 -13.57 2.05
CA GLN A 271 9.64 -14.63 2.14
C GLN A 271 8.73 -14.63 0.90
N GLU A 272 8.08 -15.76 0.58
CA GLU A 272 6.98 -15.80 -0.38
C GLU A 272 5.80 -14.96 0.16
N TRP A 273 4.98 -14.39 -0.72
CA TRP A 273 3.94 -13.42 -0.36
C TRP A 273 3.02 -13.91 0.76
N LYS A 274 2.52 -15.15 0.68
CA LYS A 274 1.62 -15.68 1.71
C LYS A 274 2.31 -15.74 3.07
N THR A 275 3.53 -16.29 3.13
CA THR A 275 4.32 -16.36 4.36
C THR A 275 4.69 -14.98 4.91
N TYR A 276 4.97 -14.02 4.03
CA TYR A 276 5.19 -12.62 4.39
C TYR A 276 3.95 -12.01 5.05
N ILE A 277 2.75 -12.22 4.47
CA ILE A 277 1.49 -11.74 5.04
C ILE A 277 1.24 -12.37 6.42
N ASP A 278 1.51 -13.65 6.60
CA ASP A 278 1.38 -14.33 7.89
C ASP A 278 2.34 -13.73 8.95
N SER A 279 3.62 -13.52 8.59
CA SER A 279 4.61 -12.90 9.49
C SER A 279 4.22 -11.46 9.87
N ARG A 280 3.74 -10.69 8.89
CA ARG A 280 3.21 -9.34 9.08
C ARG A 280 2.04 -9.33 10.07
N ASN A 281 1.05 -10.18 9.85
CA ASN A 281 -0.18 -10.20 10.66
C ASN A 281 0.07 -10.77 12.07
N THR A 282 1.02 -11.70 12.23
CA THR A 282 1.39 -12.26 13.54
C THR A 282 2.40 -11.42 14.31
N GLY A 283 2.98 -10.37 13.70
CA GLY A 283 4.00 -9.55 14.34
C GLY A 283 5.36 -10.24 14.46
N ASN A 284 5.62 -11.26 13.65
CA ASN A 284 6.88 -12.01 13.67
C ASN A 284 7.95 -11.32 12.81
N PHE A 285 8.33 -10.10 13.20
CA PHE A 285 9.37 -9.31 12.54
C PHE A 285 9.93 -8.24 13.49
N ASP A 286 11.12 -7.73 13.17
CA ASP A 286 11.67 -6.52 13.80
C ASP A 286 11.31 -5.27 12.97
N VAL A 287 11.72 -5.30 11.71
CA VAL A 287 11.38 -4.30 10.68
C VAL A 287 10.82 -5.03 9.47
N ILE A 288 9.73 -4.52 8.90
CA ILE A 288 9.11 -5.13 7.72
C ILE A 288 8.85 -4.08 6.64
N ARG A 289 9.18 -4.42 5.39
CA ARG A 289 8.74 -3.69 4.21
C ARG A 289 7.23 -3.64 4.20
N ALA A 290 6.65 -2.47 3.97
CA ALA A 290 5.22 -2.30 3.86
C ALA A 290 4.88 -1.25 2.79
N SER A 291 3.61 -1.14 2.50
CA SER A 291 3.06 -0.25 1.47
C SER A 291 1.60 -0.02 1.78
N TRP A 292 1.13 1.19 1.51
CA TRP A 292 -0.30 1.48 1.45
C TRP A 292 -0.61 2.33 0.24
N VAL A 293 -1.70 1.99 -0.43
CA VAL A 293 -2.33 2.79 -1.49
C VAL A 293 -3.73 3.10 -0.95
N GLY A 294 -4.13 4.36 -0.99
CA GLY A 294 -5.40 4.77 -0.42
C GLY A 294 -6.58 4.07 -1.09
N ASP A 295 -7.55 3.63 -0.29
CA ASP A 295 -8.82 3.06 -0.75
C ASP A 295 -9.82 4.15 -1.22
N TYR A 296 -9.55 5.39 -0.84
CA TYR A 296 -10.29 6.60 -1.21
C TYR A 296 -9.35 7.81 -1.06
N ASN A 297 -9.55 8.87 -1.87
CA ASN A 297 -8.68 10.05 -1.86
C ASN A 297 -8.98 11.01 -0.69
N GLU A 298 -8.62 10.61 0.53
CA GLU A 298 -8.79 11.39 1.78
C GLU A 298 -7.82 10.89 2.87
N PRO A 299 -7.21 11.74 3.73
CA PRO A 299 -6.14 11.32 4.65
C PRO A 299 -6.45 10.18 5.61
N SER A 300 -7.71 10.03 6.02
CA SER A 300 -8.12 8.96 6.93
C SER A 300 -7.87 7.56 6.36
N THR A 301 -7.79 7.38 5.04
CA THR A 301 -7.43 6.08 4.45
C THR A 301 -6.03 5.63 4.86
N PHE A 302 -5.11 6.57 5.13
CA PHE A 302 -3.76 6.28 5.64
C PHE A 302 -3.77 6.29 7.17
N LEU A 303 -4.22 7.39 7.77
CA LEU A 303 -4.03 7.64 9.20
C LEU A 303 -4.84 6.68 10.08
N SER A 304 -5.99 6.18 9.61
CA SER A 304 -6.77 5.19 10.37
C SER A 304 -6.00 3.87 10.57
N LEU A 305 -5.07 3.52 9.67
CA LEU A 305 -4.29 2.28 9.75
C LEU A 305 -3.49 2.16 11.04
N LEU A 306 -3.03 3.29 11.60
CA LEU A 306 -2.19 3.29 12.80
C LEU A 306 -2.97 3.51 14.09
N THR A 307 -4.31 3.51 14.03
CA THR A 307 -5.13 3.45 15.25
C THR A 307 -4.96 2.09 15.92
N SER A 308 -5.04 2.06 17.26
CA SER A 308 -4.65 0.89 18.07
C SER A 308 -5.36 -0.42 17.73
N THR A 309 -6.62 -0.33 17.29
CA THR A 309 -7.49 -1.48 17.01
C THR A 309 -7.61 -1.79 15.52
N HIS A 310 -6.95 -1.03 14.64
CA HIS A 310 -7.06 -1.24 13.21
C HIS A 310 -6.38 -2.55 12.79
N THR A 311 -7.08 -3.39 12.03
CA THR A 311 -6.56 -4.71 11.59
C THR A 311 -5.36 -4.58 10.65
N GLY A 312 -5.28 -3.46 9.91
CA GLY A 312 -4.14 -3.06 9.09
C GLY A 312 -2.97 -2.42 9.85
N ASN A 313 -3.02 -2.30 11.18
CA ASN A 313 -1.94 -1.72 11.99
C ASN A 313 -0.74 -2.68 12.09
N ILE A 314 0.05 -2.76 11.01
CA ILE A 314 1.21 -3.64 10.91
C ILE A 314 2.19 -3.37 12.07
N SER A 315 2.44 -2.10 12.39
CA SER A 315 3.39 -1.70 13.43
C SER A 315 2.96 -2.06 14.85
N ARG A 316 1.68 -2.45 15.03
CA ARG A 316 1.04 -2.67 16.34
C ARG A 316 1.10 -1.43 17.24
N PHE A 317 1.11 -0.26 16.62
CA PHE A 317 1.24 1.00 17.33
C PHE A 317 0.01 1.25 18.20
N THR A 318 0.24 1.59 19.46
CA THR A 318 -0.81 1.94 20.42
C THR A 318 -0.47 3.28 21.03
N ASN A 319 -1.31 4.29 20.75
CA ASN A 319 -1.15 5.62 21.32
C ASN A 319 -2.53 6.25 21.53
N PRO A 320 -3.00 6.37 22.79
CA PRO A 320 -4.34 6.89 23.08
C PRO A 320 -4.57 8.32 22.58
N THR A 321 -3.52 9.15 22.51
CA THR A 321 -3.61 10.51 21.97
C THR A 321 -3.84 10.49 20.47
N TYR A 322 -3.13 9.62 19.75
CA TYR A 322 -3.36 9.40 18.31
C TYR A 322 -4.79 8.92 18.04
N ASP A 323 -5.26 7.90 18.75
CA ASP A 323 -6.62 7.37 18.60
C ASP A 323 -7.70 8.43 18.88
N LYS A 324 -7.47 9.27 19.90
CA LYS A 324 -8.36 10.39 20.23
C LYS A 324 -8.43 11.41 19.10
N ILE A 325 -7.29 11.82 18.54
CA ILE A 325 -7.22 12.78 17.43
C ILE A 325 -7.96 12.22 16.20
N LEU A 326 -7.75 10.95 15.86
CA LEU A 326 -8.44 10.34 14.72
C LEU A 326 -9.94 10.18 14.94
N THR A 327 -10.37 9.96 16.19
CA THR A 327 -11.80 9.99 16.53
C THR A 327 -12.38 11.40 16.39
N GLN A 328 -11.66 12.42 16.85
CA GLN A 328 -12.06 13.82 16.70
C GLN A 328 -12.20 14.22 15.23
N ALA A 329 -11.23 13.86 14.38
CA ALA A 329 -11.26 14.15 12.95
C ALA A 329 -12.53 13.63 12.26
N THR A 330 -13.11 12.51 12.74
CA THR A 330 -14.37 11.97 12.20
C THR A 330 -15.62 12.74 12.63
N MET A 331 -15.52 13.58 13.67
CA MET A 331 -16.61 14.42 14.17
C MET A 331 -16.51 15.88 13.69
N GLU A 332 -15.41 16.25 13.02
CA GLU A 332 -15.19 17.62 12.54
C GLU A 332 -16.07 17.98 11.34
N ASN A 333 -16.73 19.15 11.43
CA ASN A 333 -17.67 19.62 10.40
C ASN A 333 -17.00 20.47 9.31
N THR A 334 -15.78 20.98 9.55
CA THR A 334 -15.04 21.81 8.58
C THR A 334 -13.82 21.06 8.06
N ALA A 335 -13.44 21.35 6.81
CA ALA A 335 -12.24 20.74 6.23
C ALA A 335 -10.96 21.24 6.91
N GLU A 336 -10.96 22.49 7.37
CA GLU A 336 -9.85 23.13 8.05
C GLU A 336 -9.56 22.49 9.41
N ALA A 337 -10.58 22.29 10.25
CA ALA A 337 -10.40 21.65 11.56
C ALA A 337 -9.97 20.18 11.40
N ARG A 338 -10.56 19.47 10.45
CA ARG A 338 -10.17 18.08 10.14
C ARG A 338 -8.73 17.97 9.63
N ASN A 339 -8.27 18.91 8.81
CA ASN A 339 -6.87 18.97 8.38
C ASN A 339 -5.91 19.28 9.55
N ALA A 340 -6.32 20.09 10.54
CA ALA A 340 -5.52 20.33 11.73
C ALA A 340 -5.34 19.05 12.56
N ASP A 341 -6.40 18.25 12.72
CA ASP A 341 -6.31 16.94 13.37
C ASP A 341 -5.39 15.98 12.61
N TYR A 342 -5.46 15.95 11.28
CA TYR A 342 -4.54 15.13 10.47
C TYR A 342 -3.08 15.53 10.61
N ASN A 343 -2.79 16.84 10.69
CA ASN A 343 -1.44 17.32 10.99
C ASN A 343 -0.97 16.92 12.40
N ALA A 344 -1.84 17.02 13.40
CA ALA A 344 -1.53 16.58 14.75
C ALA A 344 -1.25 15.05 14.81
N ALA A 345 -1.99 14.26 14.02
CA ALA A 345 -1.75 12.82 13.88
C ALA A 345 -0.39 12.52 13.23
N GLU A 346 -0.07 13.14 12.09
CA GLU A 346 1.24 12.98 11.41
C GLU A 346 2.41 13.43 12.28
N LYS A 347 2.23 14.48 13.08
CA LYS A 347 3.22 14.92 14.08
C LYS A 347 3.52 13.82 15.11
N ILE A 348 2.49 13.15 15.64
CA ILE A 348 2.68 12.00 16.53
C ILE A 348 3.42 10.87 15.81
N LEU A 349 3.07 10.57 14.56
CA LEU A 349 3.77 9.53 13.79
C LEU A 349 5.25 9.88 13.57
N THR A 350 5.55 11.15 13.31
CA THR A 350 6.91 11.66 13.15
C THR A 350 7.70 11.54 14.47
N GLU A 351 7.10 11.90 15.60
CA GLU A 351 7.74 11.86 16.92
C GLU A 351 7.90 10.45 17.49
N GLN A 352 6.94 9.56 17.25
CA GLN A 352 6.95 8.19 17.79
C GLN A 352 7.56 7.18 16.84
N ALA A 353 7.69 7.52 15.55
CA ALA A 353 8.20 6.71 14.46
C ALA A 353 7.73 5.23 14.49
N PRO A 354 6.42 4.92 14.62
CA PRO A 354 5.96 3.52 14.51
C PRO A 354 6.23 2.93 13.12
N ILE A 355 6.36 3.82 12.13
CA ILE A 355 6.75 3.53 10.76
C ILE A 355 7.83 4.53 10.31
N ALA A 356 8.52 4.21 9.23
CA ALA A 356 9.42 5.11 8.51
C ALA A 356 8.94 5.23 7.05
N PRO A 357 8.18 6.29 6.70
CA PRO A 357 7.89 6.63 5.31
C PRO A 357 9.19 6.83 4.54
N ILE A 358 9.28 6.29 3.32
CA ILE A 358 10.49 6.35 2.50
C ILE A 358 10.25 7.18 1.25
N TYR A 359 9.25 6.81 0.43
CA TYR A 359 8.88 7.54 -0.77
C TYR A 359 7.39 7.42 -1.08
N GLN A 360 6.86 8.43 -1.77
CA GLN A 360 5.53 8.43 -2.36
C GLN A 360 5.60 7.78 -3.74
N TYR A 361 4.68 6.86 -4.03
CA TYR A 361 4.67 6.12 -5.28
C TYR A 361 4.42 7.02 -6.48
N THR A 362 5.06 6.65 -7.58
CA THR A 362 4.55 6.89 -8.92
C THR A 362 4.11 5.54 -9.49
N ASN A 363 2.96 5.51 -10.16
CA ASN A 363 2.44 4.27 -10.74
C ASN A 363 3.13 3.99 -12.09
N GLY A 364 4.41 3.64 -12.04
CA GLY A 364 5.21 3.35 -13.22
C GLY A 364 4.67 2.13 -13.97
N ARG A 365 4.15 2.25 -15.19
CA ARG A 365 3.60 1.12 -15.99
C ARG A 365 3.96 1.22 -17.47
N LEU A 366 4.00 0.05 -18.13
CA LEU A 366 4.06 -0.03 -19.60
C LEU A 366 2.68 -0.43 -20.14
N ILE A 367 2.14 0.34 -21.09
CA ILE A 367 0.83 0.07 -21.71
C ILE A 367 1.00 0.11 -23.23
N LYS A 368 0.62 -0.99 -23.91
CA LYS A 368 0.76 -1.06 -25.37
C LYS A 368 -0.06 0.02 -26.06
N PRO A 369 0.38 0.55 -27.23
CA PRO A 369 -0.32 1.63 -27.91
C PRO A 369 -1.77 1.29 -28.29
N TRP A 370 -2.03 0.00 -28.54
CA TRP A 370 -3.36 -0.50 -28.91
C TRP A 370 -4.31 -0.67 -27.73
N VAL A 371 -3.83 -0.63 -26.49
CA VAL A 371 -4.69 -0.72 -25.30
C VAL A 371 -5.18 0.67 -24.95
N LYS A 372 -6.50 0.85 -24.94
CA LYS A 372 -7.16 2.11 -24.56
C LYS A 372 -8.13 1.87 -23.40
N GLY A 373 -8.49 2.96 -22.72
CA GLY A 373 -9.44 2.93 -21.60
C GLY A 373 -8.87 2.48 -20.25
N TYR A 374 -7.55 2.28 -20.15
CA TYR A 374 -6.87 2.12 -18.86
C TYR A 374 -6.90 3.46 -18.10
N PRO A 375 -7.37 3.51 -16.84
CA PRO A 375 -7.50 4.75 -16.08
C PRO A 375 -6.14 5.17 -15.48
N ILE A 376 -5.14 5.46 -16.32
CA ILE A 376 -3.75 5.69 -15.88
C ILE A 376 -3.62 6.88 -14.92
N THR A 377 -4.54 7.84 -14.98
CA THR A 377 -4.54 9.01 -14.09
C THR A 377 -5.30 8.77 -12.79
N ASN A 378 -5.90 7.59 -12.57
CA ASN A 378 -6.53 7.26 -11.30
C ASN A 378 -5.41 7.09 -10.25
N PRO A 379 -5.41 7.90 -9.17
CA PRO A 379 -4.31 7.91 -8.21
C PRO A 379 -4.29 6.66 -7.32
N GLU A 380 -5.35 5.87 -7.29
CA GLU A 380 -5.46 4.60 -6.54
C GLU A 380 -5.15 3.39 -7.42
N ASP A 381 -4.97 3.61 -8.73
CA ASP A 381 -4.82 2.58 -9.75
C ASP A 381 -5.99 1.58 -9.80
N VAL A 382 -7.19 2.04 -9.40
CA VAL A 382 -8.42 1.24 -9.51
C VAL A 382 -8.80 1.14 -10.98
N ALA A 383 -8.55 -0.04 -11.56
CA ALA A 383 -8.80 -0.33 -12.96
C ALA A 383 -9.79 -1.49 -13.13
N TYR A 384 -10.69 -1.35 -14.11
CA TYR A 384 -11.65 -2.39 -14.47
C TYR A 384 -11.51 -2.72 -15.95
N SER A 385 -11.27 -3.98 -16.29
CA SER A 385 -11.13 -4.40 -17.70
C SER A 385 -12.37 -4.07 -18.57
N ARG A 386 -13.54 -3.83 -17.96
CA ARG A 386 -14.77 -3.41 -18.66
C ARG A 386 -14.66 -2.03 -19.34
N THR A 387 -13.71 -1.18 -18.90
CA THR A 387 -13.49 0.14 -19.50
C THR A 387 -12.44 0.11 -20.61
N MET A 388 -11.73 -1.02 -20.75
CA MET A 388 -10.62 -1.17 -21.67
C MET A 388 -11.07 -1.74 -23.01
N TYR A 389 -10.33 -1.42 -24.07
CA TYR A 389 -10.55 -1.96 -25.40
C TYR A 389 -9.25 -2.00 -26.21
N ILE A 390 -9.19 -2.89 -27.20
CA ILE A 390 -8.06 -3.01 -28.13
C ILE A 390 -8.42 -2.29 -29.43
N VAL A 391 -7.61 -1.31 -29.84
CA VAL A 391 -7.72 -0.72 -31.18
C VAL A 391 -6.95 -1.56 -32.20
N LYS A 392 -7.38 -1.50 -33.46
CA LYS A 392 -6.70 -2.18 -34.57
C LYS A 392 -5.25 -1.67 -34.66
N HIS A 393 -4.31 -2.60 -34.80
CA HIS A 393 -2.87 -2.34 -34.88
C HIS A 393 -2.19 -3.30 -35.86
#